data_AF-K1UZ58-F1
#
_entry.id   AF-K1UZ58-F1
#
_cell.length_a   1.000
_cell.length_b   1.000
_cell.length_c   1.000
_cell.angle_alpha   90.00
_cell.angle_beta   90.00
_cell.angle_gamma   90.00
#
_symmetry.space_group_name_H-M   'P 1'
#
loop_
_entity.id
_entity.type
_entity.pdbx_description
1 polymer ?
#
loop_
_entity_poly.entity_id
_entity_poly.type
_entity_poly.pdbx_seq_one_letter_code
_entity_poly.pdbx_strand_id
1 'polypeptide(L)'
;IQQTEDLSAYQMNFLHAITNGVHTGFTQTAILETYRLGTAANVTRLKKSLMVKDLITIPAPKHLEMSDPILALWLKRRVWKLT
;
A
#
# COMPACT_ATOMS: atom_id res chain seq x y z
N ILE A 1 15.59 5.16 -0.39
CA ILE A 1 14.70 6.30 -0.67
C ILE A 1 14.20 6.76 0.69
N GLN A 2 14.46 8.02 1.06
CA GLN A 2 14.14 8.54 2.39
C GLN A 2 12.65 8.36 2.75
N GLN A 3 11.75 8.40 1.76
CA GLN A 3 10.31 8.27 1.94
C GLN A 3 9.85 6.90 2.50
N THR A 4 10.70 5.85 2.42
CA THR A 4 10.34 4.50 2.88
C THR A 4 10.98 4.12 4.22
N GLU A 5 11.92 4.91 4.73
CA GLU A 5 12.71 4.56 5.91
C GLU A 5 11.88 4.57 7.21
N ASP A 6 10.85 5.44 7.27
CA ASP A 6 9.95 5.56 8.43
C ASP A 6 8.64 4.75 8.29
N LEU A 7 8.55 3.85 7.31
CA LEU A 7 7.33 3.07 7.08
C LEU A 7 7.33 1.80 7.92
N SER A 8 6.27 1.63 8.70
CA SER A 8 5.99 0.37 9.40
C SER A 8 5.76 -0.78 8.42
N ALA A 9 5.95 -2.01 8.89
CA ALA A 9 5.69 -3.21 8.08
C ALA A 9 4.26 -3.23 7.49
N TYR A 10 3.26 -2.78 8.25
CA TYR A 10 1.88 -2.70 7.76
C TYR A 10 1.71 -1.68 6.62
N GLN A 11 2.40 -0.54 6.70
CA GLN A 11 2.40 0.46 5.62
C GLN A 11 3.09 -0.10 4.37
N MET A 12 4.25 -0.75 4.54
CA MET A 12 4.96 -1.40 3.44
C MET A 12 4.10 -2.48 2.78
N ASN A 13 3.44 -3.33 3.56
CA ASN A 13 2.56 -4.36 3.02
C ASN A 13 1.35 -3.79 2.27
N PHE A 14 0.81 -2.66 2.74
CA PHE A 14 -0.28 -1.97 2.05
C PHE A 14 0.17 -1.46 0.68
N LEU A 15 1.36 -0.84 0.60
CA LEU A 15 1.96 -0.43 -0.67
C LEU A 15 2.23 -1.65 -1.56
N HIS A 16 2.68 -2.77 -1.00
CA HIS A 16 2.87 -4.01 -1.74
C HIS A 16 1.58 -4.46 -2.44
N ALA A 17 0.46 -4.44 -1.71
CA ALA A 17 -0.85 -4.77 -2.27
C ALA A 17 -1.21 -3.90 -3.47
N ILE A 18 -1.04 -2.58 -3.36
CA ILE A 18 -1.29 -1.66 -4.49
C ILE A 18 -0.37 -1.97 -5.65
N THR A 19 0.93 -2.19 -5.39
CA THR A 19 1.87 -2.51 -6.47
C THR A 19 1.50 -3.82 -7.18
N ASN A 20 0.87 -4.77 -6.50
CA ASN A 20 0.38 -6.02 -7.09
C ASN A 20 -1.02 -5.91 -7.73
N GLY A 21 -1.56 -4.70 -7.90
CA GLY A 21 -2.81 -4.45 -8.60
C GLY A 21 -4.06 -4.48 -7.72
N VAL A 22 -3.90 -4.53 -6.39
CA VAL A 22 -5.05 -4.38 -5.47
C VAL A 22 -5.38 -2.90 -5.35
N HIS A 23 -6.48 -2.47 -5.98
CA HIS A 23 -6.91 -1.07 -5.95
C HIS A 23 -8.16 -0.83 -5.10
N THR A 24 -8.88 -1.89 -4.74
CA THR A 24 -10.11 -1.83 -3.94
C THR A 24 -10.18 -3.03 -3.00
N GLY A 25 -11.17 -3.07 -2.09
CA GLY A 25 -11.43 -4.28 -1.31
C GLY A 25 -10.40 -4.64 -0.24
N PHE A 26 -9.60 -3.68 0.24
CA PHE A 26 -8.55 -3.92 1.25
C PHE A 26 -9.03 -4.51 2.58
N THR A 27 -10.33 -4.45 2.87
CA THR A 27 -10.93 -5.05 4.07
C THR A 27 -11.45 -6.47 3.84
N GLN A 28 -11.34 -7.02 2.63
CA GLN A 28 -11.68 -8.41 2.36
C GLN A 28 -10.69 -9.34 3.06
N THR A 29 -11.19 -10.41 3.67
CA THR A 29 -10.37 -11.37 4.44
C THR A 29 -9.18 -11.88 3.64
N ALA A 30 -9.38 -12.25 2.38
CA ALA A 30 -8.30 -12.73 1.50
C ALA A 30 -7.15 -11.71 1.36
N ILE A 31 -7.48 -10.41 1.22
CA ILE A 31 -6.47 -9.35 1.09
C ILE A 31 -5.79 -9.07 2.43
N LEU A 32 -6.58 -9.01 3.51
CA LEU A 32 -6.07 -8.80 4.87
C LEU A 32 -5.05 -9.88 5.26
N GLU A 33 -5.31 -11.14 4.93
CA GLU A 33 -4.44 -12.27 5.22
C GLU A 33 -3.22 -12.30 4.28
N THR A 34 -3.43 -12.18 2.96
CA THR A 34 -2.35 -12.22 1.96
C THR A 34 -1.27 -11.18 2.24
N TYR A 35 -1.69 -9.95 2.56
CA TYR A 35 -0.78 -8.84 2.82
C TYR A 35 -0.56 -8.56 4.30
N ARG A 36 -1.11 -9.39 5.20
CA ARG A 36 -0.99 -9.22 6.66
C ARG A 36 -1.32 -7.79 7.10
N LEU A 37 -2.49 -7.29 6.71
CA LEU A 37 -2.93 -5.92 6.99
C LEU A 37 -3.61 -5.77 8.36
N GLY A 38 -3.82 -6.87 9.08
CA GLY A 38 -4.50 -6.89 10.37
C GLY A 38 -6.01 -6.72 10.21
N THR A 39 -6.60 -5.73 10.89
CA THR A 39 -8.06 -5.52 10.92
C THR A 39 -8.51 -4.44 9.93
N ALA A 40 -9.82 -4.38 9.63
CA ALA A 40 -10.40 -3.31 8.82
C ALA A 40 -10.19 -1.90 9.43
N ALA A 41 -10.18 -1.81 10.77
CA ALA A 41 -9.83 -0.58 11.47
C ALA A 41 -8.37 -0.19 11.22
N ASN A 42 -7.44 -1.16 11.21
CA ASN A 42 -6.05 -0.92 10.87
C ASN A 42 -5.90 -0.43 9.43
N VAL A 43 -6.58 -1.06 8.46
CA VAL A 43 -6.62 -0.62 7.06
C VAL A 43 -7.03 0.85 6.93
N THR A 44 -8.05 1.28 7.68
CA THR A 44 -8.50 2.68 7.68
C THR A 44 -7.41 3.63 8.20
N ARG A 45 -6.68 3.23 9.25
CA ARG A 45 -5.55 4.00 9.80
C ARG A 45 -4.38 4.07 8.82
N LEU A 46 -4.03 2.95 8.20
CA LEU A 46 -2.96 2.85 7.21
C LEU A 46 -3.23 3.76 6.01
N LYS A 47 -4.45 3.68 5.45
CA LYS A 47 -4.88 4.52 4.34
C LYS A 47 -4.68 6.01 4.65
N LYS A 48 -5.20 6.48 5.80
CA LYS A 48 -5.04 7.89 6.22
C LYS A 48 -3.56 8.27 6.36
N SER A 49 -2.77 7.43 7.01
CA SER A 49 -1.35 7.71 7.24
C SER A 49 -0.53 7.77 5.95
N LEU A 50 -0.80 6.89 4.99
CA LEU A 50 -0.11 6.86 3.70
C LEU A 50 -0.54 8.02 2.79
N MET A 51 -1.81 8.44 2.85
CA MET A 51 -2.28 9.64 2.15
C MET A 51 -1.60 10.91 2.67
N VAL A 52 -1.47 11.07 4.00
CA VAL A 52 -0.80 12.24 4.60
C VAL A 52 0.68 12.32 4.21
N LYS A 53 1.30 11.18 3.88
CA LYS A 53 2.68 11.10 3.38
C LYS A 53 2.77 11.24 1.84
N ASP A 54 1.66 11.51 1.16
CA ASP A 54 1.54 11.56 -0.30
C ASP A 54 2.02 10.29 -1.02
N LEU A 55 1.94 9.13 -0.37
CA LEU A 55 2.38 7.85 -0.96
C LEU A 55 1.28 7.15 -1.76
N ILE A 56 0.02 7.41 -1.41
CA ILE A 56 -1.16 6.88 -2.10
C ILE A 56 -2.19 7.98 -2.37
N THR A 57 -2.97 7.80 -3.42
CA THR A 57 -4.04 8.72 -3.83
C THR A 57 -5.34 7.97 -4.14
N ILE A 58 -6.45 8.71 -4.22
CA ILE A 58 -7.80 8.20 -4.54
C ILE A 58 -8.28 8.93 -5.81
N PRO A 59 -7.92 8.46 -7.02
CA PRO A 59 -8.30 9.14 -8.26
C PRO A 59 -9.79 8.92 -8.60
N ALA A 60 -10.40 7.87 -8.07
CA ALA A 60 -11.82 7.55 -8.26
C ALA A 60 -12.43 6.97 -6.97
N PRO A 61 -13.76 7.02 -6.78
CA PRO A 61 -14.41 6.52 -5.58
C PRO A 61 -13.98 5.08 -5.26
N LYS A 62 -13.45 4.88 -4.04
CA LYS A 62 -12.97 3.60 -3.51
C LYS A 62 -11.75 2.99 -4.23
N HIS A 63 -11.19 3.65 -5.25
CA HIS A 63 -10.00 3.21 -5.98
C HIS A 63 -8.75 3.85 -5.39
N LEU A 64 -7.72 3.05 -5.11
CA LEU A 64 -6.46 3.49 -4.53
C LEU A 64 -5.29 3.21 -5.47
N GLU A 65 -4.40 4.18 -5.60
CA GLU A 65 -3.19 4.07 -6.43
C GLU A 65 -1.96 4.63 -5.70
N MET A 66 -0.78 4.22 -6.18
CA MET A 66 0.49 4.83 -5.78
C MET A 66 0.53 6.25 -6.33
N SER A 67 0.86 7.24 -5.49
CA SER A 67 0.99 8.62 -5.97
C SER A 67 2.21 8.81 -6.89
N ASP A 68 3.29 8.06 -6.63
CA ASP A 68 4.51 8.07 -7.43
C ASP A 68 4.74 6.73 -8.15
N PRO A 69 4.59 6.68 -9.49
CA PRO A 69 4.83 5.45 -10.26
C PRO A 69 6.31 5.03 -10.26
N ILE A 70 7.26 5.95 -10.08
CA ILE A 70 8.70 5.63 -10.00
C ILE A 70 8.98 4.90 -8.68
N LEU A 71 8.44 5.38 -7.57
CA LEU A 71 8.53 4.70 -6.27
C LEU A 71 7.92 3.29 -6.35
N ALA A 72 6.76 3.14 -6.98
CA ALA A 72 6.12 1.84 -7.19
C ALA A 72 7.03 0.86 -7.94
N LEU A 73 7.65 1.31 -9.04
CA LEU A 73 8.61 0.51 -9.81
C LEU A 73 9.87 0.17 -9.02
N TRP A 74 10.38 1.12 -8.24
CA TRP A 74 11.56 0.90 -7.39
C TRP A 74 11.30 -0.17 -6.33
N LEU A 75 10.14 -0.09 -5.64
CA LEU A 75 9.73 -1.07 -4.63
C LEU A 75 9.59 -2.48 -5.23
N LYS A 76 8.94 -2.60 -6.39
CA LYS A 76 8.84 -3.88 -7.14
C LYS A 76 10.19 -4.44 -7.57
N ARG A 77 11.18 -3.60 -7.86
CA ARG A 77 12.48 -4.08 -8.36
C ARG A 77 13.45 -4.41 -7.24
N ARG A 78 13.41 -3.66 -6.14
CA ARG A 78 14.46 -3.69 -5.11
C ARG A 78 14.02 -4.23 -3.76
N VAL A 79 12.73 -4.15 -3.42
CA VAL A 79 12.21 -4.57 -2.11
C VAL A 79 11.49 -5.91 -2.23
N TRP A 80 10.45 -5.96 -3.07
CA TRP A 80 9.72 -7.19 -3.34
C TRP A 80 10.23 -7.77 -4.65
N LYS A 81 11.27 -8.61 -4.59
CA LYS A 81 11.82 -9.23 -5.80
C LYS A 81 10.68 -9.78 -6.65
N LEU A 82 10.58 -9.31 -7.90
CA LEU A 82 9.77 -9.96 -8.93
C LEU A 82 10.26 -11.42 -8.98
N THR A 83 9.42 -12.34 -8.52
CA THR A 83 9.71 -13.78 -8.62
C THR A 83 9.10 -14.28 -9.90
#